data_AF-A0A178YSI3-F1
#
_entry.id   AF-A0A178YSI3-F1
#
_cell.length_a   1.000
_cell.length_b   1.000
_cell.length_c   1.000
_cell.angle_alpha   90.00
_cell.angle_beta   90.00
_cell.angle_gamma   90.00
#
_symmetry.space_group_name_H-M   'P 1'
#
loop_
_entity.id
_entity.type
_entity.pdbx_description
1 polymer ?
#
loop_
_entity_poly.entity_id
_entity_poly.type
_entity_poly.pdbx_seq_one_letter_code
_entity_poly.pdbx_strand_id
1 'polypeptide(L)'
;MTRRMTPQQYNAWVRRYNAEVDRVNRANRQAQEKYVREVNREIDRINRHNQQVVNDYNRAVRQHNQKNEAAVRKYNQAVNAHNAKVRQNRQALARQIASLKSQTSTTTRYVEVRNSAYDVYDSFERVERAAQYSSGVSDLLELTEKEASNSANVAEALTSEAPLTPEQMDDSGILEYLSGFSEDLCDRWKGALYALNPVNTDAARHFCTSVREIFTEILEKWADNADVIAADSNYDRTPNGTPSRRAKIRYLLKRKGADSPEMLGFVEKDIDDILQLFRVFNEATHGAAGKHGFAKLQSIRQRVEGGIMFLAAIAL
;
A
#
# COMPACT_ATOMS: atom_id res chain seq x y z
N MET A 1 -81.92 -67.28 49.71
CA MET A 1 -81.40 -67.05 51.07
C MET A 1 -80.17 -66.16 50.99
N THR A 2 -80.31 -64.88 51.32
CA THR A 2 -79.21 -63.92 51.41
C THR A 2 -78.39 -64.22 52.65
N ARG A 3 -77.16 -64.75 52.50
CA ARG A 3 -76.23 -64.94 53.63
C ARG A 3 -75.88 -63.57 54.22
N ARG A 4 -76.45 -63.25 55.39
CA ARG A 4 -76.11 -62.05 56.16
C ARG A 4 -74.81 -62.29 56.92
N MET A 5 -73.83 -61.44 56.68
CA MET A 5 -72.53 -61.43 57.37
C MET A 5 -72.72 -61.15 58.86
N THR A 6 -71.99 -61.83 59.76
CA THR A 6 -72.09 -61.55 61.20
C THR A 6 -71.39 -60.23 61.56
N PRO A 7 -71.79 -59.52 62.64
CA PRO A 7 -71.16 -58.25 63.03
C PRO A 7 -69.64 -58.33 63.24
N GLN A 8 -69.13 -59.46 63.75
CA GLN A 8 -67.68 -59.68 63.88
C GLN A 8 -66.99 -59.88 62.53
N GLN A 9 -67.63 -60.59 61.58
CA GLN A 9 -67.11 -60.75 60.22
C GLN A 9 -67.09 -59.40 59.47
N TYR A 10 -68.10 -58.56 59.66
CA TYR A 10 -68.14 -57.20 59.10
C TYR A 10 -67.00 -56.33 59.66
N ASN A 11 -66.80 -56.31 60.98
CA ASN A 11 -65.71 -55.53 61.59
C ASN A 11 -64.30 -56.01 61.20
N ALA A 12 -64.12 -57.30 60.96
CA ALA A 12 -62.87 -57.85 60.43
C ALA A 12 -62.67 -57.47 58.95
N TRP A 13 -63.75 -57.50 58.16
CA TRP A 13 -63.74 -57.07 56.76
C TRP A 13 -63.42 -55.57 56.62
N VAL A 14 -64.06 -54.70 57.41
CA VAL A 14 -63.79 -53.26 57.44
C VAL A 14 -62.33 -52.97 57.83
N ARG A 15 -61.77 -53.68 58.82
CA ARG A 15 -60.36 -53.51 59.19
C ARG A 15 -59.40 -53.92 58.08
N ARG A 16 -59.67 -55.03 57.38
CA ARG A 16 -58.88 -55.46 56.22
C ARG A 16 -59.01 -54.49 55.05
N TYR A 17 -60.22 -54.01 54.79
CA TYR A 17 -60.49 -53.03 53.74
C TYR A 17 -59.75 -51.70 54.02
N ASN A 18 -59.83 -51.18 55.24
CA ASN A 18 -59.11 -49.97 55.63
C ASN A 18 -57.58 -50.15 55.57
N ALA A 19 -57.06 -51.30 55.99
CA ALA A 19 -55.64 -51.60 55.88
C ALA A 19 -55.16 -51.66 54.41
N GLU A 20 -55.98 -52.22 53.50
CA GLU A 20 -55.67 -52.28 52.08
C GLU A 20 -55.76 -50.89 51.43
N VAL A 21 -56.77 -50.08 51.79
CA VAL A 21 -56.88 -48.67 51.35
C VAL A 21 -55.65 -47.87 51.80
N ASP A 22 -55.21 -48.03 53.05
CA ASP A 22 -54.02 -47.37 53.57
C ASP A 22 -52.74 -47.82 52.84
N ARG A 23 -52.64 -49.12 52.50
CA ARG A 23 -51.53 -49.66 51.74
C ARG A 23 -51.47 -49.08 50.33
N VAL A 24 -52.61 -49.05 49.63
CA VAL A 24 -52.73 -48.47 48.29
C VAL A 24 -52.45 -46.97 48.33
N ASN A 25 -52.97 -46.24 49.31
CA ASN A 25 -52.69 -44.81 49.48
C ASN A 25 -51.22 -44.53 49.74
N ARG A 26 -50.54 -45.34 50.55
CA ARG A 26 -49.08 -45.24 50.77
C ARG A 26 -48.30 -45.57 49.50
N ALA A 27 -48.67 -46.63 48.78
CA ALA A 27 -48.04 -47.00 47.51
C ALA A 27 -48.18 -45.90 46.45
N ASN A 28 -49.38 -45.30 46.34
CA ASN A 28 -49.65 -44.18 45.43
C ASN A 28 -48.84 -42.94 45.79
N ARG A 29 -48.74 -42.58 47.08
CA ARG A 29 -47.88 -41.46 47.54
C ARG A 29 -46.40 -41.72 47.22
N GLN A 30 -45.90 -42.92 47.50
CA GLN A 30 -44.52 -43.28 47.19
C GLN A 30 -44.23 -43.25 45.68
N ALA A 31 -45.16 -43.72 44.86
CA ALA A 31 -45.05 -43.66 43.40
C ALA A 31 -45.05 -42.21 42.89
N GLN A 32 -45.94 -41.37 43.41
CA GLN A 32 -46.00 -39.94 43.07
C GLN A 32 -44.72 -39.20 43.50
N GLU A 33 -44.23 -39.42 44.72
CA GLU A 33 -42.98 -38.84 45.20
C GLU A 33 -41.76 -39.31 44.41
N LYS A 34 -41.74 -40.57 43.96
CA LYS A 34 -40.68 -41.10 43.10
C LYS A 34 -40.70 -40.43 41.74
N TYR A 35 -41.88 -40.31 41.12
CA TYR A 35 -42.07 -39.61 39.85
C TYR A 35 -41.64 -38.14 39.93
N VAL A 36 -42.08 -37.41 40.97
CA VAL A 36 -41.68 -36.01 41.20
C VAL A 36 -40.16 -35.88 41.38
N ARG A 37 -39.53 -36.80 42.13
CA ARG A 37 -38.08 -36.81 42.29
C ARG A 37 -37.33 -37.06 40.98
N GLU A 38 -37.83 -37.95 40.13
CA GLU A 38 -37.25 -38.23 38.82
C GLU A 38 -37.38 -37.02 37.88
N VAL A 39 -38.56 -36.39 37.83
CA VAL A 39 -38.80 -35.17 37.06
C VAL A 39 -37.89 -34.03 37.52
N ASN A 40 -37.77 -33.80 38.83
CA ASN A 40 -36.89 -32.76 39.37
C ASN A 40 -35.42 -33.02 39.03
N ARG A 41 -34.96 -34.27 39.07
CA ARG A 41 -33.59 -34.63 38.68
C ARG A 41 -33.32 -34.35 37.20
N GLU A 42 -34.31 -34.62 36.34
CA GLU A 42 -34.19 -34.34 34.91
C GLU A 42 -34.19 -32.83 34.63
N ILE A 43 -35.05 -32.08 35.31
CA ILE A 43 -35.04 -30.60 35.26
C ILE A 43 -33.67 -30.06 35.69
N ASP A 44 -33.10 -30.54 36.80
CA ASP A 44 -31.78 -30.12 37.26
C ASP A 44 -30.67 -30.47 36.27
N ARG A 45 -30.77 -31.63 35.61
CA ARG A 45 -29.83 -32.05 34.56
C ARG A 45 -29.92 -31.11 33.36
N ILE A 46 -31.12 -30.83 32.87
CA ILE A 46 -31.36 -29.93 31.73
C ILE A 46 -30.89 -28.51 32.07
N ASN A 47 -31.21 -28.01 33.27
CA ASN A 47 -30.78 -26.68 33.72
C ASN A 47 -29.26 -26.56 33.76
N ARG A 48 -28.55 -27.57 34.31
CA ARG A 48 -27.08 -27.59 34.30
C ARG A 48 -26.51 -27.62 32.88
N HIS A 49 -27.09 -28.44 31.99
CA HIS A 49 -26.65 -28.52 30.61
C HIS A 49 -26.85 -27.18 29.88
N ASN A 50 -28.03 -26.58 30.00
CA ASN A 50 -28.33 -25.26 29.41
C ASN A 50 -27.38 -24.19 29.93
N GLN A 51 -27.07 -24.19 31.23
CA GLN A 51 -26.12 -23.25 31.81
C GLN A 51 -24.70 -23.45 31.26
N GLN A 52 -24.26 -24.70 31.06
CA GLN A 52 -22.97 -24.99 30.43
C GLN A 52 -22.93 -24.48 28.98
N VAL A 53 -23.94 -24.81 28.18
CA VAL A 53 -24.02 -24.37 26.77
C VAL A 53 -23.99 -22.85 26.66
N VAL A 54 -24.76 -22.14 27.50
CA VAL A 54 -24.77 -20.67 27.52
C VAL A 54 -23.41 -20.11 27.94
N ASN A 55 -22.77 -20.70 28.95
CA ASN A 55 -21.45 -20.25 29.41
C ASN A 55 -20.36 -20.49 28.34
N ASP A 56 -20.39 -21.62 27.65
CA ASP A 56 -19.45 -21.96 26.59
C ASP A 56 -19.64 -21.05 25.38
N TYR A 57 -20.89 -20.82 24.97
CA TYR A 57 -21.22 -19.86 23.91
C TYR A 57 -20.75 -18.45 24.28
N ASN A 58 -21.06 -17.97 25.48
CA ASN A 58 -20.62 -16.65 25.96
C ASN A 58 -19.09 -16.53 25.99
N ARG A 59 -18.38 -17.61 26.37
CA ARG A 59 -16.92 -17.66 26.33
C ARG A 59 -16.39 -17.56 24.90
N ALA A 60 -16.97 -18.32 23.97
CA ALA A 60 -16.60 -18.29 22.55
C ALA A 60 -16.82 -16.90 21.94
N VAL A 61 -17.96 -16.27 22.22
CA VAL A 61 -18.28 -14.91 21.76
C VAL A 61 -17.28 -13.89 22.31
N ARG A 62 -16.94 -13.96 23.61
CA ARG A 62 -15.92 -13.07 24.20
C ARG A 62 -14.55 -13.25 23.55
N GLN A 63 -14.13 -14.49 23.30
CA GLN A 63 -12.86 -14.78 22.62
C GLN A 63 -12.86 -14.24 21.19
N HIS A 64 -13.94 -14.43 20.45
CA HIS A 64 -14.08 -13.90 19.10
C HIS A 64 -14.03 -12.36 19.08
N ASN A 65 -14.76 -11.69 19.98
CA ASN A 65 -14.74 -10.24 20.08
C ASN A 65 -13.35 -9.71 20.46
N GLN A 66 -12.66 -10.35 21.41
CA GLN A 66 -11.29 -9.99 21.77
C GLN A 66 -10.31 -10.12 20.59
N LYS A 67 -10.44 -11.19 19.78
CA LYS A 67 -9.63 -11.37 18.57
C LYS A 67 -9.91 -10.27 17.54
N ASN A 68 -11.18 -9.94 17.32
CA ASN A 68 -11.55 -8.87 16.40
C ASN A 68 -11.05 -7.51 16.86
N GLU A 69 -11.18 -7.19 18.15
CA GLU A 69 -10.62 -5.97 18.74
C GLU A 69 -9.09 -5.92 18.63
N ALA A 70 -8.40 -7.04 18.79
CA ALA A 70 -6.95 -7.11 18.60
C ALA A 70 -6.56 -6.88 17.13
N ALA A 71 -7.30 -7.46 16.18
CA ALA A 71 -7.08 -7.27 14.75
C ALA A 71 -7.31 -5.81 14.33
N VAL A 72 -8.42 -5.20 14.77
CA VAL A 72 -8.74 -3.79 14.52
C VAL A 72 -7.67 -2.88 15.13
N ARG A 73 -7.22 -3.16 16.36
CA ARG A 73 -6.12 -2.40 16.99
C ARG A 73 -4.82 -2.50 16.21
N LYS A 74 -4.44 -3.70 15.76
CA LYS A 74 -3.24 -3.93 14.95
C LYS A 74 -3.31 -3.18 13.62
N TYR A 75 -4.45 -3.24 12.94
CA TYR A 75 -4.69 -2.50 11.71
C TYR A 75 -4.58 -0.98 11.95
N ASN A 76 -5.26 -0.45 12.96
CA ASN A 76 -5.22 0.98 13.29
C ASN A 76 -3.80 1.43 13.68
N GLN A 77 -3.03 0.59 14.39
CA GLN A 77 -1.62 0.88 14.69
C GLN A 77 -0.78 0.97 13.42
N ALA A 78 -0.95 0.04 12.47
CA ALA A 78 -0.25 0.07 11.19
C ALA A 78 -0.61 1.31 10.37
N VAL A 79 -1.90 1.66 10.30
CA VAL A 79 -2.38 2.88 9.62
C VAL A 79 -1.82 4.13 10.28
N ASN A 80 -1.83 4.22 11.61
CA ASN A 80 -1.28 5.38 12.32
C ASN A 80 0.23 5.52 12.12
N ALA A 81 0.97 4.41 12.14
CA ALA A 81 2.41 4.40 11.88
C ALA A 81 2.72 4.82 10.44
N HIS A 82 1.98 4.30 9.47
CA HIS A 82 2.05 4.71 8.08
C HIS A 82 1.78 6.22 7.94
N ASN A 83 0.65 6.71 8.46
CA ASN A 83 0.27 8.12 8.38
C ASN A 83 1.29 9.04 9.08
N ALA A 84 1.92 8.59 10.17
CA ALA A 84 3.00 9.31 10.81
C ALA A 84 4.23 9.42 9.89
N LYS A 85 4.63 8.32 9.24
CA LYS A 85 5.75 8.30 8.29
C LYS A 85 5.49 9.20 7.07
N VAL A 86 4.30 9.14 6.48
CA VAL A 86 3.91 10.02 5.37
C VAL A 86 3.99 11.49 5.77
N ARG A 87 3.44 11.86 6.93
CA ARG A 87 3.54 13.26 7.43
C ARG A 87 4.99 13.68 7.66
N GLN A 88 5.83 12.79 8.19
CA GLN A 88 7.25 13.06 8.42
C GLN A 88 7.98 13.32 7.10
N ASN A 89 7.77 12.46 6.10
CA ASN A 89 8.37 12.59 4.77
C ASN A 89 7.97 13.92 4.10
N ARG A 90 6.67 14.25 4.11
CA ARG A 90 6.16 15.53 3.56
C ARG A 90 6.75 16.74 4.27
N GLN A 91 6.86 16.71 5.59
CA GLN A 91 7.48 17.80 6.35
C GLN A 91 8.98 17.93 6.03
N ALA A 92 9.69 16.81 5.85
CA ALA A 92 11.09 16.83 5.46
C ALA A 92 11.26 17.43 4.06
N LEU A 93 10.47 16.98 3.08
CA LEU A 93 10.46 17.50 1.72
C LEU A 93 10.17 19.01 1.68
N ALA A 94 9.12 19.47 2.38
CA ALA A 94 8.77 20.89 2.44
C ALA A 94 9.89 21.74 3.05
N ARG A 95 10.57 21.25 4.10
CA ARG A 95 11.72 21.93 4.72
C ARG A 95 12.91 22.00 3.75
N GLN A 96 13.17 20.91 3.03
CA GLN A 96 14.24 20.84 2.04
C GLN A 96 14.01 21.84 0.90
N ILE A 97 12.79 21.90 0.36
CA ILE A 97 12.41 22.89 -0.66
C ILE A 97 12.53 24.32 -0.13
N ALA A 98 12.12 24.58 1.11
CA ALA A 98 12.28 25.90 1.73
C ALA A 98 13.76 26.30 1.92
N SER A 99 14.62 25.34 2.28
CA SER A 99 16.08 25.52 2.36
C SER A 99 16.67 25.84 0.99
N LEU A 100 16.32 25.08 -0.04
CA LEU A 100 16.74 25.35 -1.42
C LEU A 100 16.31 26.74 -1.87
N LYS A 101 15.06 27.14 -1.57
CA LYS A 101 14.52 28.47 -1.92
C LYS A 101 15.28 29.59 -1.23
N SER A 102 15.71 29.41 0.01
CA SER A 102 16.48 30.44 0.75
C SER A 102 17.94 30.56 0.29
N GLN A 103 18.55 29.47 -0.21
CA GLN A 103 19.90 29.47 -0.80
C GLN A 103 20.01 30.22 -2.14
N THR A 104 18.88 30.71 -2.67
CA THR A 104 18.78 31.36 -3.99
C THR A 104 19.63 32.63 -4.13
N SER A 105 19.96 33.29 -3.03
CA SER A 105 20.73 34.54 -3.05
C SER A 105 22.26 34.37 -3.17
N THR A 106 22.80 33.16 -2.98
CA THR A 106 24.24 32.94 -2.83
C THR A 106 24.91 32.13 -3.95
N THR A 107 24.16 31.33 -4.72
CA THR A 107 24.73 30.48 -5.78
C THR A 107 24.01 30.65 -7.12
N THR A 108 24.78 30.98 -8.16
CA THR A 108 24.34 31.09 -9.55
C THR A 108 24.48 29.76 -10.32
N ARG A 109 24.98 28.70 -9.67
CA ARG A 109 25.22 27.38 -10.28
C ARG A 109 23.98 26.49 -10.12
N TYR A 110 23.64 25.73 -11.16
CA TYR A 110 22.49 24.79 -11.18
C TYR A 110 21.12 25.44 -10.91
N VAL A 111 20.94 26.71 -11.26
CA VAL A 111 19.66 27.42 -11.14
C VAL A 111 18.54 26.66 -11.85
N GLU A 112 18.84 26.13 -13.03
CA GLU A 112 17.92 25.31 -13.83
C GLU A 112 17.43 24.06 -13.09
N VAL A 113 18.33 23.24 -12.54
CA VAL A 113 17.96 22.03 -11.78
C VAL A 113 17.13 22.39 -10.56
N ARG A 114 17.51 23.45 -9.85
CA ARG A 114 16.80 23.90 -8.66
C ARG A 114 15.38 24.36 -8.99
N ASN A 115 15.21 25.13 -10.06
CA ASN A 115 13.90 25.58 -10.52
C ASN A 115 13.02 24.39 -10.93
N SER A 116 13.60 23.42 -11.63
CA SER A 116 12.91 22.19 -12.01
C SER A 116 12.44 21.39 -10.79
N ALA A 117 13.28 21.26 -9.75
CA ALA A 117 12.87 20.62 -8.50
C ALA A 117 11.69 21.34 -7.81
N TYR A 118 11.63 22.68 -7.90
CA TYR A 118 10.45 23.43 -7.44
C TYR A 118 9.22 23.14 -8.30
N ASP A 119 9.38 23.09 -9.62
CA ASP A 119 8.28 22.82 -10.53
C ASP A 119 7.68 21.43 -10.31
N VAL A 120 8.53 20.42 -10.04
CA VAL A 120 8.12 19.06 -9.67
C VAL A 120 7.40 19.08 -8.32
N TYR A 121 7.96 19.71 -7.29
CA TYR A 121 7.32 19.81 -5.96
C TYR A 121 5.96 20.54 -6.02
N ASP A 122 5.89 21.68 -6.69
CA ASP A 122 4.64 22.43 -6.86
C ASP A 122 3.59 21.64 -7.66
N SER A 123 4.04 20.75 -8.56
CA SER A 123 3.15 19.83 -9.27
C SER A 123 2.67 18.69 -8.37
N PHE A 124 3.55 18.14 -7.52
CA PHE A 124 3.19 17.15 -6.51
C PHE A 124 2.12 17.70 -5.55
N GLU A 125 2.27 18.94 -5.07
CA GLU A 125 1.24 19.55 -4.20
C GLU A 125 -0.14 19.65 -4.89
N ARG A 126 -0.17 19.82 -6.22
CA ARG A 126 -1.44 19.81 -6.99
C ARG A 126 -2.01 18.41 -7.09
N VAL A 127 -1.17 17.41 -7.33
CA VAL A 127 -1.56 15.99 -7.30
C VAL A 127 -2.12 15.59 -5.94
N GLU A 128 -1.46 15.99 -4.85
CA GLU A 128 -1.91 15.70 -3.48
C GLU A 128 -3.31 16.28 -3.20
N ARG A 129 -3.57 17.52 -3.64
CA ARG A 129 -4.90 18.13 -3.52
C ARG A 129 -5.94 17.40 -4.38
N ALA A 130 -5.57 16.96 -5.58
CA ALA A 130 -6.45 16.22 -6.48
C ALA A 130 -6.74 14.78 -6.01
N ALA A 131 -5.79 14.13 -5.32
CA ALA A 131 -5.91 12.78 -4.79
C ALA A 131 -7.07 12.63 -3.79
N GLN A 132 -7.49 13.72 -3.15
CA GLN A 132 -8.66 13.74 -2.26
C GLN A 132 -9.97 13.36 -2.96
N TYR A 133 -10.01 13.47 -4.30
CA TYR A 133 -11.20 13.28 -5.11
C TYR A 133 -11.09 12.14 -6.15
N SER A 134 -9.92 11.50 -6.29
CA SER A 134 -9.69 10.42 -7.26
C SER A 134 -8.88 9.28 -6.66
N SER A 135 -9.48 8.08 -6.60
CA SER A 135 -8.85 6.88 -6.02
C SER A 135 -7.63 6.41 -6.81
N GLY A 136 -7.67 6.46 -8.15
CA GLY A 136 -6.51 6.08 -8.99
C GLY A 136 -5.32 7.02 -8.82
N VAL A 137 -5.58 8.30 -8.54
CA VAL A 137 -4.52 9.28 -8.19
C VAL A 137 -3.96 8.99 -6.79
N SER A 138 -4.81 8.57 -5.85
CA SER A 138 -4.38 8.21 -4.48
C SER A 138 -3.37 7.05 -4.47
N ASP A 139 -3.53 6.06 -5.33
CA ASP A 139 -2.63 4.90 -5.40
C ASP A 139 -1.23 5.26 -5.89
N LEU A 140 -1.10 6.33 -6.68
CA LEU A 140 0.19 6.82 -7.19
C LEU A 140 0.81 7.90 -6.29
N LEU A 141 0.11 8.37 -5.26
CA LEU A 141 0.53 9.52 -4.47
C LEU A 141 1.88 9.30 -3.78
N GLU A 142 2.10 8.11 -3.22
CA GLU A 142 3.38 7.75 -2.59
C GLU A 142 4.54 7.79 -3.59
N LEU A 143 4.31 7.33 -4.83
CA LEU A 143 5.32 7.38 -5.88
C LEU A 143 5.61 8.81 -6.31
N THR A 144 4.58 9.66 -6.45
CA THR A 144 4.78 11.08 -6.77
C THR A 144 5.52 11.83 -5.66
N GLU A 145 5.24 11.52 -4.39
CA GLU A 145 5.96 12.08 -3.24
C GLU A 145 7.44 11.68 -3.27
N LYS A 146 7.71 10.40 -3.56
CA LYS A 146 9.07 9.87 -3.69
C LYS A 146 9.83 10.58 -4.82
N GLU A 147 9.23 10.76 -5.99
CA GLU A 147 9.90 11.43 -7.11
C GLU A 147 10.14 12.92 -6.84
N ALA A 148 9.20 13.62 -6.20
CA ALA A 148 9.42 14.99 -5.74
C ALA A 148 10.59 15.08 -4.74
N SER A 149 10.70 14.11 -3.84
CA SER A 149 11.84 14.01 -2.92
C SER A 149 13.15 13.69 -3.62
N ASN A 150 13.16 12.76 -4.58
CA ASN A 150 14.35 12.45 -5.37
C ASN A 150 14.87 13.68 -6.12
N SER A 151 13.96 14.46 -6.72
CA SER A 151 14.31 15.70 -7.43
C SER A 151 14.92 16.73 -6.46
N ALA A 152 14.31 16.95 -5.29
CA ALA A 152 14.84 17.85 -4.27
C ALA A 152 16.22 17.40 -3.74
N ASN A 153 16.42 16.10 -3.51
CA ASN A 153 17.68 15.52 -3.06
C ASN A 153 18.82 15.78 -4.05
N VAL A 154 18.57 15.60 -5.36
CA VAL A 154 19.58 15.89 -6.38
C VAL A 154 19.88 17.38 -6.47
N ALA A 155 18.86 18.23 -6.42
CA ALA A 155 19.06 19.67 -6.42
C ALA A 155 19.95 20.10 -5.25
N GLU A 156 19.68 19.62 -4.03
CA GLU A 156 20.48 19.90 -2.84
C GLU A 156 21.90 19.35 -2.94
N ALA A 157 22.07 18.10 -3.40
CA ALA A 157 23.39 17.51 -3.58
C ALA A 157 24.25 18.28 -4.60
N LEU A 158 23.63 18.85 -5.63
CA LEU A 158 24.32 19.64 -6.65
C LEU A 158 24.67 21.04 -6.17
N THR A 159 23.75 21.72 -5.47
CA THR A 159 23.94 23.09 -4.95
C THR A 159 24.82 23.15 -3.70
N SER A 160 24.86 22.08 -2.91
CA SER A 160 25.70 22.00 -1.73
C SER A 160 27.19 21.92 -2.09
N GLU A 161 27.98 22.72 -1.36
CA GLU A 161 29.45 22.68 -1.37
C GLU A 161 30.01 21.76 -0.28
N ALA A 162 29.14 21.23 0.59
CA ALA A 162 29.56 20.29 1.62
C ALA A 162 30.10 18.99 0.99
N PRO A 163 31.15 18.37 1.56
CA PRO A 163 31.63 17.08 1.11
C PRO A 163 30.50 16.05 1.25
N LEU A 164 30.05 15.48 0.14
CA LEU A 164 29.12 14.36 0.15
C LEU A 164 29.92 13.08 0.44
N THR A 165 29.57 12.39 1.52
CA THR A 165 30.00 11.00 1.72
C THR A 165 29.24 10.12 0.73
N PRO A 166 29.91 9.22 -0.01
CA PRO A 166 29.21 8.20 -0.78
C PRO A 166 28.41 7.33 0.20
N GLU A 167 27.09 7.50 0.24
CA GLU A 167 26.24 6.58 0.98
C GLU A 167 26.32 5.20 0.31
N GLN A 168 26.26 4.13 1.12
CA GLN A 168 26.12 2.78 0.57
C GLN A 168 24.85 2.75 -0.29
N MET A 169 24.99 2.31 -1.54
CA MET A 169 23.86 2.16 -2.43
C MET A 169 23.01 1.00 -1.93
N ASP A 170 21.82 1.30 -1.41
CA ASP A 170 20.78 0.30 -1.30
C ASP A 170 20.38 -0.15 -2.71
N ASP A 171 20.26 -1.46 -2.90
CA ASP A 171 19.69 -2.02 -4.11
C ASP A 171 18.20 -1.64 -4.16
N SER A 172 17.82 -0.82 -5.14
CA SER A 172 16.42 -0.47 -5.36
C SER A 172 15.59 -1.63 -5.89
N GLY A 173 16.23 -2.73 -6.28
CA GLY A 173 15.59 -3.82 -6.99
C GLY A 173 15.24 -3.45 -8.43
N ILE A 174 15.80 -2.37 -9.00
CA ILE A 174 15.47 -1.95 -10.38
C ILE A 174 15.71 -3.07 -11.40
N LEU A 175 16.74 -3.91 -11.21
CA LEU A 175 16.97 -5.04 -12.12
C LEU A 175 15.90 -6.12 -11.99
N GLU A 176 15.48 -6.44 -10.77
CA GLU A 176 14.35 -7.37 -10.54
C GLU A 176 13.08 -6.79 -11.18
N TYR A 177 12.84 -5.49 -10.97
CA TYR A 177 11.72 -4.78 -11.53
C TYR A 177 11.74 -4.82 -13.07
N LEU A 178 12.84 -4.37 -13.70
CA LEU A 178 13.05 -4.35 -15.15
C LEU A 178 12.98 -5.75 -15.78
N SER A 179 13.45 -6.79 -15.09
CA SER A 179 13.40 -8.17 -15.60
C SER A 179 11.97 -8.69 -15.72
N GLY A 180 11.05 -8.17 -14.92
CA GLY A 180 9.61 -8.35 -15.10
C GLY A 180 9.06 -7.76 -16.41
N PHE A 181 9.80 -6.86 -17.08
CA PHE A 181 9.41 -6.22 -18.33
C PHE A 181 10.13 -6.79 -19.56
N SER A 182 11.47 -6.73 -19.59
CA SER A 182 12.30 -7.34 -20.65
C SER A 182 13.78 -7.41 -20.25
N GLU A 183 14.46 -8.45 -20.74
CA GLU A 183 15.92 -8.54 -20.59
C GLU A 183 16.64 -7.39 -21.29
N ASP A 184 16.10 -6.88 -22.42
CA ASP A 184 16.68 -5.72 -23.13
C ASP A 184 16.74 -4.47 -22.23
N LEU A 185 15.69 -4.22 -21.44
CA LEU A 185 15.69 -3.10 -20.48
C LEU A 185 16.71 -3.31 -19.36
N CYS A 186 16.87 -4.54 -18.87
CA CYS A 186 17.92 -4.89 -17.91
C CYS A 186 19.31 -4.64 -18.50
N ASP A 187 19.55 -5.07 -19.73
CA ASP A 187 20.84 -4.93 -20.39
C ASP A 187 21.18 -3.47 -20.70
N ARG A 188 20.20 -2.67 -21.11
CA ARG A 188 20.38 -1.21 -21.25
C ARG A 188 20.72 -0.55 -19.92
N TRP A 189 20.07 -0.95 -18.83
CA TRP A 189 20.39 -0.41 -17.51
C TRP A 189 21.79 -0.84 -17.03
N LYS A 190 22.15 -2.12 -17.18
CA LYS A 190 23.52 -2.61 -16.91
C LYS A 190 24.56 -1.84 -17.74
N GLY A 191 24.27 -1.61 -19.02
CA GLY A 191 25.10 -0.82 -19.93
C GLY A 191 25.25 0.64 -19.48
N ALA A 192 24.16 1.27 -19.04
CA ALA A 192 24.18 2.61 -18.46
C ALA A 192 25.11 2.65 -17.23
N LEU A 193 24.97 1.71 -16.30
CA LEU A 193 25.82 1.64 -15.11
C LEU A 193 27.28 1.37 -15.46
N TYR A 194 27.55 0.49 -16.42
CA TYR A 194 28.90 0.23 -16.90
C TYR A 194 29.53 1.49 -17.52
N ALA A 195 28.74 2.29 -18.23
CA ALA A 195 29.20 3.54 -18.84
C ALA A 195 29.70 4.55 -17.79
N LEU A 196 29.19 4.51 -16.55
CA LEU A 196 29.61 5.38 -15.44
C LEU A 196 31.01 5.10 -14.90
N ASN A 197 31.77 4.19 -15.51
CA ASN A 197 33.15 3.92 -15.17
C ASN A 197 34.02 5.20 -15.32
N PRO A 198 34.80 5.60 -14.30
CA PRO A 198 35.68 6.78 -14.35
C PRO A 198 36.69 6.80 -15.51
N VAL A 199 37.01 5.65 -16.10
CA VAL A 199 37.94 5.52 -17.23
C VAL A 199 37.25 5.86 -18.57
N ASN A 200 35.92 5.85 -18.62
CA ASN A 200 35.16 6.15 -19.83
C ASN A 200 35.02 7.67 -20.02
N THR A 201 35.73 8.23 -21.01
CA THR A 201 35.69 9.65 -21.33
C THR A 201 34.37 10.11 -21.95
N ASP A 202 33.51 9.19 -22.41
CA ASP A 202 32.16 9.47 -22.94
C ASP A 202 31.05 8.87 -22.03
N ALA A 203 31.37 8.66 -20.74
CA ALA A 203 30.48 8.08 -19.73
C ALA A 203 29.10 8.75 -19.70
N ALA A 204 29.07 10.08 -19.69
CA ALA A 204 27.82 10.81 -19.60
C ALA A 204 26.93 10.64 -20.83
N ARG A 205 27.50 10.73 -22.03
CA ARG A 205 26.73 10.56 -23.25
C ARG A 205 26.15 9.15 -23.34
N HIS A 206 26.95 8.12 -23.08
CA HIS A 206 26.50 6.73 -23.09
C HIS A 206 25.41 6.49 -22.06
N PHE A 207 25.62 6.91 -20.80
CA PHE A 207 24.61 6.80 -19.75
C PHE A 207 23.29 7.49 -20.15
N CYS A 208 23.35 8.75 -20.58
CA CYS A 208 22.15 9.51 -20.95
C CYS A 208 21.44 8.91 -22.17
N THR A 209 22.17 8.29 -23.09
CA THR A 209 21.59 7.64 -24.28
C THR A 209 20.82 6.39 -23.86
N SER A 210 21.45 5.50 -23.09
CA SER A 210 20.81 4.29 -22.56
C SER A 210 19.57 4.60 -21.74
N VAL A 211 19.61 5.64 -20.90
CA VAL A 211 18.44 6.05 -20.11
C VAL A 211 17.31 6.55 -21.00
N ARG A 212 17.58 7.41 -22.00
CA ARG A 212 16.52 7.86 -22.94
C ARG A 212 15.87 6.71 -23.67
N GLU A 213 16.67 5.73 -24.07
CA GLU A 213 16.17 4.53 -24.72
C GLU A 213 15.26 3.73 -23.78
N ILE A 214 15.62 3.56 -22.51
CA ILE A 214 14.76 2.91 -21.50
C ILE A 214 13.40 3.63 -21.39
N PHE A 215 13.39 4.96 -21.25
CA PHE A 215 12.13 5.74 -21.19
C PHE A 215 11.28 5.54 -22.45
N THR A 216 11.93 5.52 -23.62
CA THR A 216 11.25 5.35 -24.91
C THR A 216 10.68 3.95 -25.04
N GLU A 217 11.47 2.92 -24.75
CA GLU A 217 11.09 1.51 -24.82
C GLU A 217 9.90 1.19 -23.89
N ILE A 218 9.91 1.72 -22.65
CA ILE A 218 8.77 1.57 -21.72
C ILE A 218 7.49 2.16 -22.34
N LEU A 219 7.57 3.37 -22.90
CA LEU A 219 6.41 4.01 -23.52
C LEU A 219 5.95 3.30 -24.79
N GLU A 220 6.86 2.91 -25.69
CA GLU A 220 6.49 2.21 -26.93
C GLU A 220 5.87 0.84 -26.65
N LYS A 221 6.34 0.14 -25.61
CA LYS A 221 5.84 -1.19 -25.26
C LYS A 221 4.42 -1.18 -24.68
N TRP A 222 4.06 -0.16 -23.90
CA TRP A 222 2.79 -0.12 -23.15
C TRP A 222 1.79 0.92 -23.67
N ALA A 223 2.26 1.83 -24.50
CA ALA A 223 1.49 2.86 -25.18
C ALA A 223 1.98 2.97 -26.63
N ASP A 224 1.84 1.86 -27.36
CA ASP A 224 2.16 1.84 -28.79
C ASP A 224 1.27 2.83 -29.55
N ASN A 225 1.72 3.23 -30.74
CA ASN A 225 1.02 4.26 -31.49
C ASN A 225 -0.40 3.84 -31.89
N ALA A 226 -0.62 2.57 -32.21
CA ALA A 226 -1.91 2.08 -32.68
C ALA A 226 -2.94 2.11 -31.54
N ASP A 227 -2.57 1.64 -30.35
CA ASP A 227 -3.38 1.63 -29.15
C ASP A 227 -3.79 3.05 -28.73
N VAL A 228 -2.84 3.98 -28.71
CA VAL A 228 -3.11 5.37 -28.33
C VAL A 228 -4.06 6.03 -29.32
N ILE A 229 -3.89 5.80 -30.62
CA ILE A 229 -4.76 6.33 -31.68
C ILE A 229 -6.17 5.72 -31.58
N ALA A 230 -6.27 4.43 -31.29
CA ALA A 230 -7.54 3.74 -31.15
C ALA A 230 -8.33 4.20 -29.90
N ALA A 231 -7.63 4.49 -28.81
CA ALA A 231 -8.24 4.90 -27.56
C ALA A 231 -8.71 6.38 -27.53
N ASP A 232 -8.05 7.25 -28.29
CA ASP A 232 -8.40 8.67 -28.33
C ASP A 232 -8.12 9.24 -29.73
N SER A 233 -9.16 9.62 -30.47
CA SER A 233 -8.99 10.21 -31.80
C SER A 233 -8.43 11.64 -31.77
N ASN A 234 -8.48 12.30 -30.61
CA ASN A 234 -8.03 13.68 -30.41
C ASN A 234 -6.78 13.75 -29.51
N TYR A 235 -5.80 12.90 -29.82
CA TYR A 235 -4.53 12.84 -29.10
C TYR A 235 -3.54 13.94 -29.51
N ASP A 236 -2.69 14.36 -28.58
CA ASP A 236 -1.59 15.30 -28.82
C ASP A 236 -0.56 14.67 -29.78
N ARG A 237 -0.33 15.31 -30.93
CA ARG A 237 0.52 14.77 -32.01
C ARG A 237 1.91 15.41 -32.03
N THR A 238 2.90 14.64 -32.43
CA THR A 238 4.21 15.17 -32.86
C THR A 238 4.07 15.87 -34.23
N PRO A 239 5.07 16.66 -34.66
CA PRO A 239 5.12 17.21 -36.02
C PRO A 239 5.02 16.15 -37.13
N ASN A 240 5.43 14.91 -36.84
CA ASN A 240 5.37 13.77 -37.76
C ASN A 240 4.00 13.05 -37.75
N GLY A 241 3.01 13.55 -36.99
CA GLY A 241 1.65 13.01 -36.93
C GLY A 241 1.47 11.82 -35.98
N THR A 242 2.55 11.32 -35.36
CA THR A 242 2.49 10.22 -34.38
C THR A 242 2.07 10.72 -32.99
N PRO A 243 1.57 9.85 -32.10
CA PRO A 243 1.31 10.22 -30.71
C PRO A 243 2.53 10.79 -30.00
N SER A 244 2.35 11.91 -29.31
CA SER A 244 3.40 12.52 -28.48
C SER A 244 3.65 11.73 -27.19
N ARG A 245 4.80 11.96 -26.53
CA ARG A 245 5.09 11.44 -25.18
C ARG A 245 3.95 11.74 -24.21
N ARG A 246 3.42 12.97 -24.25
CA ARG A 246 2.28 13.41 -23.44
C ARG A 246 1.03 12.58 -23.70
N ALA A 247 0.71 12.32 -24.97
CA ALA A 247 -0.42 11.47 -25.34
C ALA A 247 -0.25 10.02 -24.83
N LYS A 248 0.96 9.46 -24.95
CA LYS A 248 1.29 8.12 -24.43
C LYS A 248 1.14 8.04 -22.91
N ILE A 249 1.68 9.01 -22.17
CA ILE A 249 1.52 9.08 -20.70
C ILE A 249 0.05 9.19 -20.32
N ARG A 250 -0.72 10.07 -20.99
CA ARG A 250 -2.16 10.21 -20.74
C ARG A 250 -2.90 8.90 -20.96
N TYR A 251 -2.56 8.16 -22.03
CA TYR A 251 -3.14 6.85 -22.30
C TYR A 251 -2.87 5.85 -21.15
N LEU A 252 -1.64 5.77 -20.65
CA LEU A 252 -1.30 4.91 -19.51
C LEU A 252 -2.05 5.32 -18.24
N LEU A 253 -2.10 6.62 -17.93
CA LEU A 253 -2.84 7.13 -16.78
C LEU A 253 -4.35 6.84 -16.86
N LYS A 254 -4.95 6.93 -18.06
CA LYS A 254 -6.36 6.55 -18.29
C LYS A 254 -6.60 5.08 -17.94
N ARG A 255 -5.69 4.18 -18.33
CA ARG A 255 -5.80 2.74 -18.00
C ARG A 255 -5.77 2.47 -16.50
N LYS A 256 -5.08 3.31 -15.73
CA LYS A 256 -5.04 3.25 -14.26
C LYS A 256 -6.16 4.03 -13.55
N GLY A 257 -7.02 4.75 -14.27
CA GLY A 257 -8.00 5.65 -13.66
C GLY A 257 -7.36 6.84 -12.93
N ALA A 258 -6.16 7.25 -13.35
CA ALA A 258 -5.38 8.35 -12.77
C ALA A 258 -5.17 9.51 -13.77
N ASP A 259 -6.06 9.67 -14.77
CA ASP A 259 -5.95 10.64 -15.86
C ASP A 259 -6.37 12.07 -15.48
N SER A 260 -6.00 12.52 -14.28
CA SER A 260 -6.19 13.92 -13.92
C SER A 260 -5.19 14.82 -14.65
N PRO A 261 -5.57 16.08 -14.98
CA PRO A 261 -4.63 17.07 -15.52
C PRO A 261 -3.41 17.28 -14.62
N GLU A 262 -3.60 17.20 -13.30
CA GLU A 262 -2.55 17.36 -12.30
C GLU A 262 -1.55 16.20 -12.35
N MET A 263 -2.03 14.96 -12.43
CA MET A 263 -1.17 13.78 -12.52
C MET A 263 -0.40 13.75 -13.84
N LEU A 264 -1.08 14.01 -14.96
CA LEU A 264 -0.41 14.12 -16.26
C LEU A 264 0.69 15.19 -16.23
N GLY A 265 0.37 16.37 -15.70
CA GLY A 265 1.32 17.47 -15.56
C GLY A 265 2.50 17.14 -14.64
N PHE A 266 2.27 16.37 -13.57
CA PHE A 266 3.35 15.89 -12.71
C PHE A 266 4.30 14.95 -13.45
N VAL A 267 3.78 13.91 -14.12
CA VAL A 267 4.62 12.93 -14.82
C VAL A 267 5.45 13.59 -15.92
N GLU A 268 4.88 14.56 -16.64
CA GLU A 268 5.65 15.30 -17.65
C GLU A 268 6.77 16.13 -17.04
N LYS A 269 6.48 16.88 -15.97
CA LYS A 269 7.49 17.66 -15.27
C LYS A 269 8.58 16.78 -14.67
N ASP A 270 8.20 15.63 -14.13
CA ASP A 270 9.13 14.64 -13.57
C ASP A 270 10.10 14.12 -14.63
N ILE A 271 9.60 13.74 -15.80
CA ILE A 271 10.46 13.29 -16.91
C ILE A 271 11.34 14.45 -17.41
N ASP A 272 10.79 15.65 -17.57
CA ASP A 272 11.56 16.80 -18.04
C ASP A 272 12.67 17.20 -17.07
N ASP A 273 12.43 17.11 -15.76
CA ASP A 273 13.43 17.28 -14.70
C ASP A 273 14.60 16.30 -14.86
N ILE A 274 14.31 15.01 -15.08
CA ILE A 274 15.33 13.98 -15.32
C ILE A 274 16.12 14.30 -16.59
N LEU A 275 15.43 14.63 -17.69
CA LEU A 275 16.09 14.93 -18.97
C LEU A 275 16.97 16.18 -18.88
N GLN A 276 16.61 17.16 -18.02
CA GLN A 276 17.42 18.34 -17.78
C GLN A 276 18.72 18.01 -17.06
N LEU A 277 18.72 17.02 -16.15
CA LEU A 277 19.93 16.55 -15.47
C LEU A 277 20.99 16.01 -16.44
N PHE A 278 20.60 15.57 -17.64
CA PHE A 278 21.58 15.11 -18.65
C PHE A 278 22.52 16.22 -19.11
N ARG A 279 22.09 17.48 -19.13
CA ARG A 279 22.99 18.61 -19.44
C ARG A 279 24.05 18.75 -18.35
N VAL A 280 23.62 18.74 -17.09
CA VAL A 280 24.51 18.79 -15.92
C VAL A 280 25.46 17.60 -15.91
N PHE A 281 24.97 16.42 -16.27
CA PHE A 281 25.78 15.19 -16.34
C PHE A 281 26.85 15.25 -17.43
N ASN A 282 26.50 15.77 -18.61
CA ASN A 282 27.46 15.97 -19.70
C ASN A 282 28.50 17.04 -19.36
N GLU A 283 28.10 18.15 -18.73
CA GLU A 283 29.03 19.19 -18.29
C GLU A 283 29.95 18.71 -17.15
N ALA A 284 29.48 17.77 -16.33
CA ALA A 284 30.23 17.24 -15.20
C ALA A 284 31.43 16.37 -15.60
N THR A 285 31.34 15.72 -16.76
CA THR A 285 32.28 14.70 -17.23
C THR A 285 33.28 15.23 -18.27
N HIS A 286 33.06 16.43 -18.80
CA HIS A 286 33.99 17.12 -19.70
C HIS A 286 34.77 18.23 -18.96
N GLY A 287 36.04 17.97 -18.62
CA GLY A 287 36.96 18.94 -17.99
C GLY A 287 38.26 18.30 -17.47
N ALA A 288 39.33 19.10 -17.30
CA ALA A 288 40.59 18.65 -16.73
C ALA A 288 40.40 18.30 -15.24
N ALA A 289 40.33 17.00 -14.93
CA ALA A 289 39.83 16.41 -13.69
C ALA A 289 38.32 16.64 -13.47
N GLY A 290 37.54 15.54 -13.44
CA GLY A 290 36.07 15.54 -13.36
C GLY A 290 35.50 16.56 -12.37
N LYS A 291 34.66 17.46 -12.87
CA LYS A 291 34.19 18.66 -12.15
C LYS A 291 33.19 18.33 -11.02
N HIS A 292 32.74 17.08 -10.94
CA HIS A 292 31.84 16.55 -9.93
C HIS A 292 32.44 15.29 -9.31
N GLY A 293 32.43 15.23 -7.97
CA GLY A 293 32.80 14.02 -7.24
C GLY A 293 31.79 12.89 -7.48
N PHE A 294 32.25 11.65 -7.30
CA PHE A 294 31.47 10.40 -7.44
C PHE A 294 30.09 10.46 -6.76
N ALA A 295 30.00 11.08 -5.58
CA ALA A 295 28.75 11.22 -4.85
C ALA A 295 27.67 12.04 -5.58
N LYS A 296 28.04 13.08 -6.35
CA LYS A 296 27.07 13.85 -7.17
C LYS A 296 26.56 13.05 -8.36
N LEU A 297 27.41 12.22 -8.96
CA LEU A 297 27.00 11.29 -10.03
C LEU A 297 26.06 10.21 -9.48
N GLN A 298 26.30 9.75 -8.25
CA GLN A 298 25.44 8.80 -7.55
C GLN A 298 24.03 9.36 -7.30
N SER A 299 23.92 10.62 -6.86
CA SER A 299 22.60 11.26 -6.69
C SER A 299 21.83 11.36 -8.01
N ILE A 300 22.51 11.73 -9.12
CA ILE A 300 21.88 11.78 -10.44
C ILE A 300 21.41 10.39 -10.88
N ARG A 301 22.23 9.34 -10.65
CA ARG A 301 21.83 7.96 -10.91
C ARG A 301 20.56 7.59 -10.14
N GLN A 302 20.51 7.84 -8.83
CA GLN A 302 19.35 7.51 -7.99
C GLN A 302 18.08 8.20 -8.47
N ARG A 303 18.17 9.45 -8.92
CA ARG A 303 17.03 10.18 -9.48
C ARG A 303 16.53 9.58 -10.79
N VAL A 304 17.44 9.22 -11.69
CA VAL A 304 17.09 8.54 -12.94
C VAL A 304 16.43 7.18 -12.66
N GLU A 305 16.99 6.43 -11.72
CA GLU A 305 16.49 5.12 -11.30
C GLU A 305 15.06 5.22 -10.75
N GLY A 306 14.79 6.20 -9.88
CA GLY A 306 13.46 6.52 -9.38
C GLY A 306 12.46 6.82 -10.50
N GLY A 307 12.83 7.70 -11.43
CA GLY A 307 11.96 8.06 -12.56
C GLY A 307 11.64 6.89 -13.50
N ILE A 308 12.61 6.00 -13.75
CA ILE A 308 12.36 4.77 -14.52
C ILE A 308 11.35 3.89 -13.79
N MET A 309 11.55 3.66 -12.49
CA MET A 309 10.61 2.87 -11.68
C MET A 309 9.22 3.50 -11.63
N PHE A 310 9.14 4.81 -11.51
CA PHE A 310 7.87 5.54 -11.49
C PHE A 310 7.11 5.41 -12.81
N LEU A 311 7.79 5.64 -13.94
CA LEU A 311 7.17 5.48 -15.25
C LEU A 311 6.72 4.04 -15.51
N ALA A 312 7.56 3.08 -15.14
CA ALA A 312 7.22 1.66 -15.26
C ALA A 312 6.03 1.28 -14.36
N ALA A 313 5.92 1.84 -13.16
CA ALA A 313 4.77 1.66 -12.29
C ALA A 313 3.49 2.23 -12.89
N ILE A 314 3.56 3.35 -13.62
CA ILE A 314 2.43 3.94 -14.38
C ILE A 314 2.03 3.05 -15.57
N ALA A 315 2.98 2.38 -16.19
CA ALA A 315 2.74 1.57 -17.39
C ALA A 315 2.02 0.23 -17.11
N LEU A 316 2.20 -0.35 -15.91
CA LEU A 316 1.60 -1.62 -15.47
C LEU A 316 0.13 -1.51 -15.08
#